data_AF-A0AAD5CFE8-F1
#
_entry.id   AF-A0AAD5CFE8-F1
#
_cell.length_a   1.000
_cell.length_b   1.000
_cell.length_c   1.000
_cell.angle_alpha   90.00
_cell.angle_beta   90.00
_cell.angle_gamma   90.00
#
_symmetry.space_group_name_H-M   'P 1'
#
loop_
_entity.id
_entity.type
_entity.pdbx_description
1 polymer ?
#
loop_
_entity_poly.entity_id
_entity_poly.type
_entity_poly.pdbx_seq_one_letter_code
_entity_poly.pdbx_strand_id
1 'polypeptide(L)'
;MQKGVCLWVVLISFGFIFVHAKVENGKVLIDGKSRIGETDNDFICATLDWWPPEKCDYGTCSWDHSSLLNVLFDQSERSNPKIKCDLKNKIFKNAIKAFSPLKIRLGGTLQDKVIYQTNNHQKPCNPFIKNTSELFGYTNGCLSLSRWDELNRFFQETRAVVTFGLNALIGKTVLANGSAFGAWDPTNAEALMRYTVKKNYTIDGWELGNELSGKGIGARISASQYAHDTLTLYHMVHRVYKGIERKPLIIAPGGFFDPSWFMKFLNKTSKTLNAVSHHIYSLGSGMDGNLTARILDPSYLDEAAKIFKKLESTINASSSSASAWVSEAGGAYNSGQNLVTNAFVFSFW
;
A
#
# COMPACT_ATOMS: atom_id res chain seq x y z
N MET A 1 -15.88 -75.61 36.28
CA MET A 1 -15.42 -75.08 34.98
C MET A 1 -16.47 -74.12 34.45
N GLN A 2 -16.14 -72.84 34.31
CA GLN A 2 -16.79 -71.96 33.33
C GLN A 2 -15.89 -70.72 33.17
N LYS A 3 -15.08 -70.72 32.10
CA LYS A 3 -14.36 -69.53 31.65
C LYS A 3 -15.26 -68.87 30.59
N GLY A 4 -15.82 -67.70 30.92
CA GLY A 4 -16.56 -66.89 29.98
C GLY A 4 -15.61 -66.30 28.94
N VAL A 5 -15.90 -66.53 27.67
CA VAL A 5 -15.21 -65.89 26.54
C VAL A 5 -16.01 -64.64 26.19
N CYS A 6 -15.40 -63.47 26.34
CA CYS A 6 -15.97 -62.19 25.94
C CYS A 6 -15.48 -61.86 24.53
N LEU A 7 -16.36 -61.95 23.53
CA LEU A 7 -16.06 -61.59 22.15
C LEU A 7 -16.32 -60.09 21.95
N TRP A 8 -15.28 -59.29 21.76
CA TRP A 8 -15.41 -57.89 21.35
C TRP A 8 -15.56 -57.81 19.84
N VAL A 9 -16.75 -57.42 19.37
CA VAL A 9 -17.01 -57.12 17.96
C VAL A 9 -16.67 -55.65 17.71
N VAL A 10 -15.57 -55.40 16.98
CA VAL A 10 -15.23 -54.07 16.50
C VAL A 10 -16.01 -53.80 15.22
N LEU A 11 -17.04 -52.96 15.31
CA LEU A 11 -17.76 -52.42 14.16
C LEU A 11 -16.92 -51.28 13.55
N ILE A 12 -16.27 -51.55 12.42
CA ILE A 12 -15.60 -50.53 11.61
C ILE A 12 -16.64 -49.92 10.67
N SER A 13 -17.14 -48.74 11.01
CA SER A 13 -18.06 -47.96 10.17
C SER A 13 -17.25 -47.25 9.07
N PHE A 14 -17.31 -47.77 7.84
CA PHE A 14 -16.82 -47.03 6.66
C PHE A 14 -17.87 -45.99 6.25
N GLY A 15 -17.67 -44.74 6.69
CA GLY A 15 -18.47 -43.61 6.20
C GLY A 15 -18.03 -43.21 4.80
N PHE A 16 -18.77 -43.64 3.78
CA PHE A 16 -18.60 -43.11 2.42
C PHE A 16 -19.25 -41.73 2.34
N ILE A 17 -18.43 -40.67 2.25
CA ILE A 17 -18.92 -39.32 1.94
C ILE A 17 -19.20 -39.28 0.44
N PHE A 18 -20.46 -39.50 0.05
CA PHE A 18 -20.90 -39.26 -1.31
C PHE A 18 -21.07 -37.75 -1.53
N VAL A 19 -20.08 -37.12 -2.17
CA VAL A 19 -20.19 -35.74 -2.63
C VAL A 19 -21.02 -35.73 -3.91
N HIS A 20 -22.24 -35.17 -3.85
CA HIS A 20 -23.06 -34.96 -5.03
C HIS A 20 -22.48 -33.80 -5.85
N ALA A 21 -21.80 -34.11 -6.96
CA ALA A 21 -21.29 -33.09 -7.88
C ALA A 21 -22.40 -32.67 -8.86
N LYS A 22 -22.90 -31.45 -8.72
CA LYS A 22 -23.77 -30.82 -9.71
C LYS A 22 -22.90 -30.29 -10.84
N VAL A 23 -23.05 -30.82 -12.04
CA VAL A 23 -22.37 -30.30 -13.23
C VAL A 23 -23.22 -29.17 -13.81
N GLU A 24 -22.65 -27.97 -13.88
CA GLU A 24 -23.25 -26.84 -14.58
C GLU A 24 -22.51 -26.61 -15.90
N ASN A 25 -23.25 -26.56 -17.00
CA ASN A 25 -22.69 -26.32 -18.33
C ASN A 25 -22.62 -24.81 -18.59
N GLY A 26 -21.42 -24.29 -18.84
CA GLY A 26 -21.19 -22.91 -19.26
C GLY A 26 -20.61 -22.83 -20.67
N LYS A 27 -20.84 -21.72 -21.37
CA LYS A 27 -20.19 -21.39 -22.65
C LYS A 27 -19.35 -20.13 -22.48
N VAL A 28 -18.06 -20.21 -22.78
CA VAL A 28 -17.13 -19.08 -22.76
C VAL A 28 -16.79 -18.69 -24.21
N LEU A 29 -16.85 -17.40 -24.51
CA LEU A 29 -16.40 -16.84 -25.79
C LEU A 29 -15.11 -16.04 -25.53
N ILE A 30 -14.07 -16.33 -26.31
CA ILE A 30 -12.78 -15.65 -26.22
C ILE A 30 -12.54 -14.92 -27.55
N ASP A 31 -12.51 -13.58 -27.52
CA ASP A 31 -12.06 -12.78 -28.67
C ASP A 31 -10.54 -12.57 -28.59
N GLY A 32 -9.78 -13.36 -29.35
CA GLY A 32 -8.33 -13.23 -29.44
C GLY A 32 -7.85 -12.19 -30.46
N LYS A 33 -8.75 -11.48 -31.17
CA LYS A 33 -8.38 -10.54 -32.24
C LYS A 33 -8.28 -9.09 -31.74
N SER A 34 -9.00 -8.74 -30.67
CA SER A 34 -9.13 -7.35 -30.19
C SER A 34 -8.47 -7.17 -28.83
N ARG A 35 -7.46 -6.32 -28.74
CA ARG A 35 -6.85 -5.93 -27.46
C ARG A 35 -7.67 -4.83 -26.79
N ILE A 36 -8.07 -5.01 -25.53
CA ILE A 36 -8.81 -4.00 -24.74
C ILE A 36 -7.93 -3.14 -23.82
N GLY A 37 -6.69 -3.56 -23.56
CA GLY A 37 -5.76 -2.84 -22.69
C GLY A 37 -4.38 -3.51 -22.59
N GLU A 38 -3.44 -2.79 -22.00
CA GLU A 38 -2.10 -3.25 -21.62
C GLU A 38 -1.95 -3.10 -20.11
N THR A 39 -1.63 -4.18 -19.42
CA THR A 39 -1.15 -4.10 -18.04
C THR A 39 0.36 -3.91 -18.04
N ASP A 40 0.89 -3.22 -17.04
CA ASP A 40 2.34 -3.13 -16.84
C ASP A 40 2.95 -4.52 -16.58
N ASN A 41 4.23 -4.69 -16.89
CA ASN A 41 4.96 -5.94 -16.64
C ASN A 41 4.97 -6.30 -15.15
N ASP A 42 4.92 -5.29 -14.28
CA ASP A 42 4.87 -5.43 -12.83
C ASP A 42 3.44 -5.17 -12.30
N PHE A 43 2.42 -5.67 -13.00
CA PHE A 43 0.99 -5.48 -12.65
C PHE A 43 0.63 -5.99 -11.26
N ILE A 44 1.16 -7.17 -10.88
CA ILE A 44 1.04 -7.66 -9.52
C ILE A 44 2.00 -6.85 -8.65
N CYS A 45 1.44 -6.10 -7.72
CA CYS A 45 2.18 -5.23 -6.81
C CYS A 45 1.74 -5.43 -5.35
N ALA A 46 2.56 -4.95 -4.43
CA ALA A 46 2.28 -4.96 -2.99
C ALA A 46 2.57 -3.60 -2.35
N THR A 47 2.04 -3.39 -1.16
CA THR A 47 2.36 -2.22 -0.33
C THR A 47 3.10 -2.66 0.93
N LEU A 48 3.98 -1.80 1.44
CA LEU A 48 4.62 -1.94 2.74
C LEU A 48 4.37 -0.64 3.52
N ASP A 49 3.67 -0.75 4.65
CA ASP A 49 3.14 0.39 5.41
C ASP A 49 4.08 0.82 6.54
N TRP A 50 3.77 1.95 7.16
CA TRP A 50 4.45 2.60 8.27
C TRP A 50 3.90 2.23 9.65
N TRP A 51 2.70 1.64 9.74
CA TRP A 51 2.03 1.37 11.03
C TRP A 51 2.91 0.60 12.02
N PRO A 52 3.07 1.09 13.27
CA PRO A 52 3.89 0.41 14.26
C PRO A 52 3.09 -0.73 14.95
N PRO A 53 3.75 -1.63 15.71
CA PRO A 53 3.10 -2.78 16.37
C PRO A 53 1.91 -2.40 17.26
N GLU A 54 1.88 -1.19 17.81
CA GLU A 54 0.83 -0.68 18.68
C GLU A 54 -0.45 -0.28 17.93
N LYS A 55 -0.43 -0.34 16.58
CA LYS A 55 -1.63 -0.16 15.75
C LYS A 55 -2.50 -1.41 15.85
N CYS A 56 -3.51 -1.30 16.70
CA CYS A 56 -4.53 -2.33 16.86
C CYS A 56 -5.90 -1.79 16.45
N ASP A 57 -6.58 -2.53 15.58
CA ASP A 57 -7.96 -2.27 15.18
C ASP A 57 -8.84 -3.41 15.69
N TYR A 58 -9.98 -3.05 16.26
CA TYR A 58 -11.03 -4.02 16.62
C TYR A 58 -10.52 -5.16 17.53
N GLY A 59 -9.56 -4.85 18.41
CA GLY A 59 -8.94 -5.81 19.33
C GLY A 59 -7.82 -6.66 18.72
N THR A 60 -7.44 -6.44 17.46
CA THR A 60 -6.36 -7.17 16.77
C THR A 60 -5.23 -6.22 16.36
N CYS A 61 -3.99 -6.56 16.72
CA CYS A 61 -2.80 -5.81 16.32
C CYS A 61 -2.15 -6.49 15.11
N SER A 62 -2.69 -6.24 13.92
CA SER A 62 -2.32 -6.98 12.69
C SER A 62 -0.93 -6.65 12.17
N TRP A 63 -0.35 -5.50 12.57
CA TRP A 63 0.88 -5.00 11.98
C TRP A 63 2.14 -5.63 12.57
N ASP A 64 2.19 -5.87 13.88
CA ASP A 64 3.36 -6.45 14.57
C ASP A 64 4.68 -5.86 14.02
N HIS A 65 5.60 -6.69 13.51
CA HIS A 65 6.88 -6.27 12.92
C HIS A 65 6.86 -6.17 11.39
N SER A 66 5.72 -5.85 10.77
CA SER A 66 5.58 -5.80 9.29
C SER A 66 5.77 -4.41 8.67
N SER A 67 6.14 -3.40 9.46
CA SER A 67 6.28 -2.02 8.97
C SER A 67 7.62 -1.69 8.33
N LEU A 68 7.65 -0.67 7.47
CA LEU A 68 8.86 -0.10 6.87
C LEU A 68 9.98 0.16 7.88
N LEU A 69 9.63 0.59 9.10
CA LEU A 69 10.59 0.88 10.16
C LEU A 69 11.05 -0.37 10.90
N ASN A 70 10.15 -1.33 11.12
CA ASN A 70 10.34 -2.38 12.12
C ASN A 70 10.34 -3.80 11.54
N VAL A 71 10.38 -3.98 10.21
CA VAL A 71 10.77 -5.26 9.56
C VAL A 71 12.25 -5.52 9.91
N LEU A 72 12.54 -5.90 11.15
CA LEU A 72 13.88 -6.05 11.71
C LEU A 72 14.10 -7.42 12.34
N PHE A 73 15.18 -8.03 11.84
CA PHE A 73 16.17 -8.89 12.50
C PHE A 73 16.14 -8.81 14.03
N ASP A 74 15.90 -9.95 14.68
CA ASP A 74 16.08 -10.11 16.12
C ASP A 74 17.48 -10.67 16.42
N GLN A 75 18.23 -10.06 17.33
CA GLN A 75 19.38 -10.70 17.99
C GLN A 75 19.16 -10.90 19.50
N SER A 76 17.98 -10.63 20.03
CA SER A 76 17.71 -10.75 21.45
C SER A 76 16.23 -10.97 21.78
N GLU A 77 15.61 -12.07 21.36
CA GLU A 77 14.51 -12.67 22.13
C GLU A 77 14.21 -14.14 21.76
N ARG A 78 14.87 -15.05 22.51
CA ARG A 78 14.51 -16.47 22.58
C ARG A 78 13.20 -16.63 23.37
N SER A 79 12.02 -16.50 22.75
CA SER A 79 10.80 -17.10 23.33
C SER A 79 9.52 -17.18 22.45
N ASN A 80 9.50 -16.86 21.15
CA ASN A 80 8.36 -17.26 20.30
C ASN A 80 8.64 -17.26 18.76
N PRO A 81 8.49 -18.38 18.02
CA PRO A 81 8.99 -18.48 16.64
C PRO A 81 7.89 -18.41 15.55
N LYS A 82 6.85 -17.58 15.70
CA LYS A 82 5.83 -17.45 14.64
C LYS A 82 6.05 -16.21 13.77
N ILE A 83 6.93 -16.39 12.79
CA ILE A 83 7.14 -15.59 11.58
C ILE A 83 7.26 -14.07 11.81
N LYS A 84 8.47 -13.64 12.18
CA LYS A 84 8.85 -12.23 12.12
C LYS A 84 9.09 -11.83 10.66
N CYS A 85 8.48 -10.74 10.21
CA CYS A 85 8.86 -10.08 8.94
C CYS A 85 10.24 -9.47 9.16
N ASP A 86 11.27 -10.17 8.68
CA ASP A 86 12.66 -9.74 8.75
C ASP A 86 13.17 -9.65 7.31
N LEU A 87 13.83 -8.54 6.95
CA LEU A 87 14.42 -8.37 5.62
C LEU A 87 15.46 -9.44 5.33
N LYS A 88 16.00 -10.15 6.33
CA LYS A 88 16.90 -11.31 6.14
C LYS A 88 16.17 -12.65 6.07
N ASN A 89 14.87 -12.70 6.34
CA ASN A 89 14.07 -13.92 6.31
C ASN A 89 14.07 -14.51 4.88
N LYS A 90 14.58 -15.74 4.75
CA LYS A 90 14.70 -16.43 3.47
C LYS A 90 13.34 -16.69 2.81
N ILE A 91 12.31 -17.00 3.59
CA ILE A 91 10.95 -17.23 3.09
C ILE A 91 10.41 -15.93 2.49
N PHE A 92 10.54 -14.81 3.21
CA PHE A 92 10.09 -13.52 2.73
C PHE A 92 10.83 -13.07 1.45
N LYS A 93 12.16 -13.20 1.41
CA LYS A 93 12.96 -12.93 0.20
C LYS A 93 12.51 -13.79 -0.97
N ASN A 94 12.31 -15.09 -0.75
CA ASN A 94 11.90 -16.02 -1.80
C ASN A 94 10.48 -15.72 -2.30
N ALA A 95 9.57 -15.30 -1.42
CA ALA A 95 8.23 -14.89 -1.80
C ALA A 95 8.28 -13.70 -2.76
N ILE A 96 9.04 -12.64 -2.44
CA ILE A 96 9.19 -11.49 -3.34
C ILE A 96 9.86 -11.90 -4.67
N LYS A 97 10.90 -12.74 -4.61
CA LYS A 97 11.58 -13.23 -5.81
C LYS A 97 10.68 -14.07 -6.72
N ALA A 98 9.70 -14.78 -6.17
CA ALA A 98 8.75 -15.56 -6.96
C ALA A 98 7.85 -14.68 -7.84
N PHE A 99 7.68 -13.41 -7.48
CA PHE A 99 6.96 -12.40 -8.27
C PHE A 99 7.90 -11.48 -9.06
N SER A 100 9.20 -11.80 -9.20
CA SER A 100 10.20 -10.84 -9.72
C SER A 100 9.97 -10.44 -11.19
N PRO A 101 9.92 -9.12 -11.50
CA PRO A 101 9.98 -8.01 -10.53
C PRO A 101 8.63 -7.81 -9.82
N LEU A 102 8.64 -7.82 -8.48
CA LEU A 102 7.48 -7.39 -7.70
C LEU A 102 7.59 -5.87 -7.53
N LYS A 103 6.56 -5.13 -7.94
CA LYS A 103 6.46 -3.71 -7.61
C LYS A 103 5.99 -3.53 -6.17
N ILE A 104 6.73 -2.79 -5.37
CA ILE A 104 6.44 -2.55 -3.95
C ILE A 104 6.33 -1.04 -3.72
N ARG A 105 5.15 -0.59 -3.31
CA ARG A 105 4.92 0.78 -2.82
C ARG A 105 5.26 0.84 -1.33
N LEU A 106 6.11 1.78 -0.96
CA LEU A 106 6.44 2.10 0.42
C LEU A 106 5.64 3.33 0.84
N GLY A 107 4.51 3.13 1.52
CA GLY A 107 3.52 4.18 1.75
C GLY A 107 2.37 3.72 2.63
N GLY A 108 1.58 4.69 3.11
CA GLY A 108 0.46 4.48 4.03
C GLY A 108 0.20 5.73 4.87
N THR A 109 -0.81 5.72 5.74
CA THR A 109 -1.27 6.93 6.45
C THR A 109 -0.17 7.71 7.18
N LEU A 110 0.76 7.02 7.87
CA LEU A 110 1.82 7.70 8.63
C LEU A 110 2.96 8.26 7.76
N GLN A 111 2.95 8.03 6.45
CA GLN A 111 3.87 8.64 5.49
C GLN A 111 3.93 10.16 5.66
N ASP A 112 2.77 10.79 5.86
CA ASP A 112 2.62 12.24 6.01
C ASP A 112 3.00 12.75 7.42
N LYS A 113 3.58 11.89 8.26
CA LYS A 113 4.17 12.23 9.56
C LYS A 113 5.62 11.76 9.70
N VAL A 114 6.21 11.23 8.64
CA VAL A 114 7.60 10.76 8.68
C VAL A 114 8.57 11.88 8.31
N ILE A 115 9.70 11.92 9.02
CA ILE A 115 10.85 12.77 8.73
C ILE A 115 12.01 11.88 8.28
N TYR A 116 12.68 12.24 7.20
CA TYR A 116 13.85 11.50 6.72
C TYR A 116 15.11 12.02 7.40
N GLN A 117 15.88 11.13 8.01
CA GLN A 117 17.18 11.51 8.57
C GLN A 117 18.10 11.99 7.44
N THR A 118 18.86 13.04 7.70
CA THR A 118 19.84 13.60 6.76
C THR A 118 21.22 13.61 7.40
N ASN A 119 22.30 13.74 6.61
CA ASN A 119 23.66 13.82 7.17
C ASN A 119 23.86 15.02 8.12
N ASN A 120 23.01 16.05 8.00
CA ASN A 120 23.06 17.27 8.81
C ASN A 120 22.01 17.24 9.95
N HIS A 121 21.32 16.12 10.18
CA HIS A 121 20.33 16.03 11.25
C HIS A 121 21.02 15.96 12.62
N GLN A 122 20.82 17.00 13.43
CA GLN A 122 21.31 17.03 14.82
C GLN A 122 20.35 16.37 15.82
N LYS A 123 19.09 16.14 15.42
CA LYS A 123 18.06 15.55 16.30
C LYS A 123 18.07 14.02 16.23
N PRO A 124 17.76 13.33 17.34
CA PRO A 124 17.60 11.88 17.35
C PRO A 124 16.47 11.45 16.42
N CYS A 125 16.70 10.36 15.68
CA CYS A 125 15.73 9.77 14.76
C CYS A 125 14.78 8.86 15.56
N ASN A 126 13.66 9.42 16.00
CA ASN A 126 12.71 8.74 16.88
C ASN A 126 11.63 7.97 16.09
N PRO A 127 11.18 6.80 16.58
CA PRO A 127 10.07 6.08 15.98
C PRO A 127 8.74 6.81 16.20
N PHE A 128 7.69 6.35 15.52
CA PHE A 128 6.31 6.77 15.83
C PHE A 128 5.93 6.31 17.24
N ILE A 129 5.32 7.21 18.02
CA ILE A 129 4.78 6.90 19.34
C ILE A 129 3.29 7.23 19.33
N LYS A 130 2.46 6.34 19.86
CA LYS A 130 1.01 6.54 19.96
C LYS A 130 0.70 7.77 20.80
N ASN A 131 -0.06 8.70 20.23
CA ASN A 131 -0.57 9.89 20.89
C ASN A 131 -1.88 10.31 20.23
N THR A 132 -3.01 10.04 20.89
CA THR A 132 -4.36 10.25 20.32
C THR A 132 -4.73 11.71 20.09
N SER A 133 -3.98 12.65 20.68
CA SER A 133 -4.18 14.09 20.46
C SER A 133 -3.51 14.59 19.17
N GLU A 134 -2.65 13.78 18.56
CA GLU A 134 -1.93 14.10 17.34
C GLU A 134 -2.69 13.66 16.09
N LEU A 135 -2.38 14.28 14.95
CA LEU A 135 -2.86 13.80 13.64
C LEU A 135 -2.51 12.32 13.46
N PHE A 136 -3.49 11.53 13.02
CA PHE A 136 -3.43 10.06 12.88
C PHE A 136 -3.23 9.27 14.18
N GLY A 137 -3.22 9.93 15.35
CA GLY A 137 -3.05 9.28 16.63
C GLY A 137 -1.60 8.89 16.96
N TYR A 138 -0.61 9.47 16.27
CA TYR A 138 0.81 9.22 16.49
C TYR A 138 1.63 10.50 16.40
N THR A 139 2.78 10.55 17.09
CA THR A 139 3.78 11.61 16.91
C THR A 139 4.36 11.59 15.49
N ASN A 140 5.25 12.54 15.17
CA ASN A 140 6.11 12.35 14.01
C ASN A 140 7.04 11.15 14.24
N GLY A 141 7.32 10.41 13.17
CA GLY A 141 8.29 9.32 13.15
C GLY A 141 9.48 9.69 12.27
N CYS A 142 10.52 8.86 12.30
CA CYS A 142 11.73 9.11 11.54
C CYS A 142 12.21 7.85 10.81
N LEU A 143 12.56 8.01 9.53
CA LEU A 143 13.27 7.02 8.74
C LEU A 143 14.77 7.31 8.83
N SER A 144 15.52 6.44 9.48
CA SER A 144 16.98 6.59 9.58
C SER A 144 17.66 6.27 8.25
N LEU A 145 18.85 6.85 8.02
CA LEU A 145 19.64 6.54 6.84
C LEU A 145 20.12 5.08 6.84
N SER A 146 20.41 4.51 8.01
CA SER A 146 20.76 3.09 8.14
C SER A 146 19.61 2.19 7.70
N ARG A 147 18.37 2.54 8.08
CA ARG A 147 17.19 1.78 7.69
C ARG A 147 16.89 1.91 6.20
N TRP A 148 17.06 3.11 5.64
CA TRP A 148 16.96 3.32 4.20
C TRP A 148 17.98 2.49 3.42
N ASP A 149 19.22 2.42 3.91
CA ASP A 149 20.28 1.57 3.36
C ASP A 149 19.92 0.07 3.42
N GLU A 150 19.31 -0.40 4.51
CA GLU A 150 18.84 -1.79 4.64
C GLU A 150 17.73 -2.15 3.64
N LEU A 151 16.72 -1.28 3.53
CA LEU A 151 15.60 -1.47 2.61
C LEU A 151 16.10 -1.53 1.16
N ASN A 152 16.96 -0.61 0.75
CA ASN A 152 17.47 -0.59 -0.62
C ASN A 152 18.36 -1.80 -0.96
N ARG A 153 19.19 -2.28 -0.01
CA ARG A 153 19.90 -3.56 -0.20
C ARG A 153 18.93 -4.72 -0.40
N PHE A 154 17.88 -4.78 0.40
CA PHE A 154 16.86 -5.82 0.27
C PHE A 154 16.16 -5.78 -1.09
N PHE A 155 15.79 -4.59 -1.59
CA PHE A 155 15.16 -4.45 -2.90
C PHE A 155 16.10 -4.84 -4.04
N GLN A 156 17.39 -4.47 -3.96
CA GLN A 156 18.40 -4.91 -4.92
C GLN A 156 18.57 -6.43 -4.91
N GLU A 157 18.66 -7.05 -3.73
CA GLU A 157 18.81 -8.50 -3.58
C GLU A 157 17.59 -9.30 -4.09
N THR A 158 16.40 -8.72 -3.99
CA THR A 158 15.14 -9.34 -4.42
C THR A 158 14.71 -8.94 -5.84
N ARG A 159 15.40 -7.95 -6.45
CA ARG A 159 15.02 -7.32 -7.72
C ARG A 159 13.60 -6.73 -7.69
N ALA A 160 13.19 -6.21 -6.54
CA ALA A 160 11.92 -5.51 -6.42
C ALA A 160 12.00 -4.14 -7.11
N VAL A 161 10.90 -3.72 -7.72
CA VAL A 161 10.72 -2.39 -8.31
C VAL A 161 10.02 -1.53 -7.26
N VAL A 162 10.60 -0.39 -6.89
CA VAL A 162 10.17 0.31 -5.66
C VAL A 162 9.61 1.68 -5.99
N THR A 163 8.42 1.98 -5.49
CA THR A 163 7.93 3.35 -5.38
C THR A 163 7.91 3.79 -3.93
N PHE A 164 8.19 5.05 -3.67
CA PHE A 164 8.26 5.58 -2.31
C PHE A 164 7.38 6.80 -2.14
N GLY A 165 6.51 6.75 -1.15
CA GLY A 165 5.63 7.84 -0.78
C GLY A 165 6.32 8.88 0.10
N LEU A 166 6.24 10.13 -0.31
CA LEU A 166 6.80 11.31 0.34
C LEU A 166 5.79 11.96 1.27
N ASN A 167 6.27 12.50 2.38
CA ASN A 167 5.47 13.32 3.28
C ASN A 167 5.07 14.64 2.62
N ALA A 168 3.80 14.81 2.28
CA ALA A 168 3.24 16.01 1.65
C ALA A 168 2.78 17.07 2.66
N LEU A 169 2.77 16.78 3.96
CA LEU A 169 2.37 17.73 5.01
C LEU A 169 3.53 18.55 5.59
N ILE A 170 4.79 18.23 5.28
CA ILE A 170 5.94 19.05 5.71
C ILE A 170 5.79 20.49 5.18
N GLY A 171 5.93 21.46 6.08
CA GLY A 171 5.79 22.89 5.78
C GLY A 171 4.36 23.42 5.82
N LYS A 172 3.35 22.55 5.96
CA LYS A 172 1.93 22.94 5.96
C LYS A 172 1.39 23.16 7.36
N THR A 173 0.38 24.01 7.46
CA THR A 173 -0.46 24.14 8.65
C THR A 173 -1.74 23.34 8.46
N VAL A 174 -1.97 22.36 9.33
CA VAL A 174 -3.20 21.55 9.35
C VAL A 174 -4.15 22.11 10.41
N LEU A 175 -5.37 22.48 10.01
CA LEU A 175 -6.39 22.99 10.90
C LEU A 175 -7.18 21.84 11.56
N ALA A 176 -7.91 22.15 12.63
CA ALA A 176 -8.76 21.19 13.35
C ALA A 176 -9.82 20.52 12.47
N ASN A 177 -10.25 21.15 11.36
CA ASN A 177 -11.18 20.58 10.38
C ASN A 177 -10.50 19.71 9.31
N GLY A 178 -9.21 19.38 9.50
CA GLY A 178 -8.36 18.60 8.60
C GLY A 178 -7.82 19.37 7.39
N SER A 179 -8.26 20.60 7.14
CA SER A 179 -7.77 21.34 5.97
C SER A 179 -6.31 21.77 6.16
N ALA A 180 -5.46 21.42 5.20
CA ALA A 180 -4.03 21.74 5.20
C ALA A 180 -3.71 22.84 4.19
N PHE A 181 -3.01 23.88 4.64
CA PHE A 181 -2.64 25.06 3.84
C PHE A 181 -1.15 25.36 3.92
N GLY A 182 -0.66 26.16 2.98
CA GLY A 182 0.76 26.48 2.84
C GLY A 182 1.46 25.66 1.76
N ALA A 183 2.62 26.12 1.34
CA ALA A 183 3.47 25.41 0.39
C ALA A 183 4.07 24.17 1.04
N TRP A 184 4.21 23.10 0.26
CA TRP A 184 5.03 21.97 0.68
C TRP A 184 6.50 22.39 0.79
N ASP A 185 7.16 22.05 1.88
CA ASP A 185 8.62 22.21 2.02
C ASP A 185 9.33 20.93 1.55
N PRO A 186 9.98 20.97 0.36
CA PRO A 186 10.61 19.78 -0.23
C PRO A 186 11.98 19.47 0.38
N THR A 187 12.52 20.30 1.28
CA THR A 187 13.92 20.21 1.72
C THR A 187 14.27 18.84 2.30
N ASN A 188 13.37 18.26 3.10
CA ASN A 188 13.59 16.95 3.71
C ASN A 188 13.55 15.83 2.67
N ALA A 189 12.59 15.87 1.74
CA ALA A 189 12.48 14.91 0.64
C ALA A 189 13.68 15.02 -0.34
N GLU A 190 14.11 16.24 -0.69
CA GLU A 190 15.27 16.46 -1.56
C GLU A 190 16.53 15.85 -0.98
N ALA A 191 16.74 15.99 0.34
CA ALA A 191 17.89 15.41 1.01
C ALA A 191 17.90 13.87 0.94
N LEU A 192 16.73 13.22 1.13
CA LEU A 192 16.60 11.77 0.95
C LEU A 192 16.87 11.35 -0.50
N MET A 193 16.31 12.06 -1.49
CA MET A 193 16.53 11.75 -2.90
C MET A 193 18.01 11.88 -3.28
N ARG A 194 18.67 12.95 -2.83
CA ARG A 194 20.11 13.16 -3.07
C ARG A 194 20.96 12.08 -2.42
N TYR A 195 20.60 11.65 -1.21
CA TYR A 195 21.25 10.52 -0.56
C TYR A 195 21.07 9.23 -1.36
N THR A 196 19.85 8.97 -1.83
CA THR A 196 19.50 7.81 -2.67
C THR A 196 20.33 7.76 -3.95
N VAL A 197 20.42 8.90 -4.67
CA VAL A 197 21.28 9.03 -5.86
C VAL A 197 22.75 8.82 -5.51
N LYS A 198 23.25 9.44 -4.43
CA LYS A 198 24.65 9.30 -3.99
C LYS A 198 25.03 7.85 -3.69
N LYS A 199 24.08 7.07 -3.16
CA LYS A 199 24.25 5.64 -2.85
C LYS A 199 24.04 4.72 -4.05
N ASN A 200 23.70 5.28 -5.22
CA ASN A 200 23.35 4.51 -6.42
C ASN A 200 22.18 3.54 -6.17
N TYR A 201 21.22 3.97 -5.35
CA TYR A 201 19.96 3.25 -5.16
C TYR A 201 18.95 3.65 -6.22
N THR A 202 18.11 2.70 -6.62
CA THR A 202 17.09 2.90 -7.64
C THR A 202 15.72 2.94 -7.00
N ILE A 203 14.99 4.03 -7.24
CA ILE A 203 13.59 4.20 -6.92
C ILE A 203 12.88 4.45 -8.24
N ASP A 204 11.89 3.61 -8.57
CA ASP A 204 11.16 3.67 -9.84
C ASP A 204 10.15 4.81 -9.86
N GLY A 205 9.63 5.22 -8.70
CA GLY A 205 8.73 6.37 -8.60
C GLY A 205 8.67 7.00 -7.23
N TRP A 206 8.48 8.32 -7.21
CA TRP A 206 8.18 9.10 -6.02
C TRP A 206 6.70 9.46 -6.02
N GLU A 207 5.97 8.97 -5.03
CA GLU A 207 4.59 9.34 -4.79
C GLU A 207 4.54 10.51 -3.80
N LEU A 208 3.70 11.51 -4.04
CA LEU A 208 3.51 12.60 -3.08
C LEU A 208 2.26 12.32 -2.26
N GLY A 209 2.37 12.33 -0.93
CA GLY A 209 1.25 12.24 0.01
C GLY A 209 0.51 10.90 0.08
N ASN A 210 -0.36 10.76 1.08
CA ASN A 210 -1.23 9.61 1.27
C ASN A 210 -2.61 10.05 1.78
N GLU A 211 -3.66 9.80 0.99
CA GLU A 211 -5.07 10.04 1.32
C GLU A 211 -5.41 11.49 1.68
N LEU A 212 -4.73 12.43 1.02
CA LEU A 212 -4.92 13.87 1.20
C LEU A 212 -5.85 14.50 0.14
N SER A 213 -6.35 13.70 -0.81
CA SER A 213 -7.27 14.13 -1.88
C SER A 213 -8.74 14.13 -1.45
N GLY A 214 -9.55 14.96 -2.10
CA GLY A 214 -11.01 14.99 -1.88
C GLY A 214 -11.38 15.33 -0.44
N LYS A 215 -12.07 14.40 0.23
CA LYS A 215 -12.44 14.55 1.65
C LYS A 215 -11.24 14.37 2.59
N GLY A 216 -10.22 13.64 2.15
CA GLY A 216 -9.04 13.26 2.93
C GLY A 216 -9.34 12.32 4.10
N ILE A 217 -8.30 11.68 4.61
CA ILE A 217 -8.32 10.96 5.89
C ILE A 217 -7.47 11.77 6.85
N GLY A 218 -8.07 12.31 7.92
CA GLY A 218 -7.43 13.16 8.93
C GLY A 218 -6.98 14.55 8.45
N ALA A 219 -6.39 14.64 7.26
CA ALA A 219 -5.98 15.87 6.60
C ALA A 219 -6.39 15.88 5.12
N ARG A 220 -6.55 17.07 4.54
CA ARG A 220 -6.87 17.26 3.12
C ARG A 220 -6.19 18.49 2.54
N ILE A 221 -5.71 18.36 1.31
CA ILE A 221 -5.12 19.44 0.53
C ILE A 221 -6.04 19.74 -0.66
N SER A 222 -6.25 21.01 -0.96
CA SER A 222 -7.02 21.40 -2.15
C SER A 222 -6.35 20.92 -3.43
N ALA A 223 -7.12 20.51 -4.44
CA ALA A 223 -6.58 20.05 -5.73
C ALA A 223 -5.61 21.06 -6.36
N SER A 224 -5.89 22.36 -6.22
CA SER A 224 -5.00 23.43 -6.69
C SER A 224 -3.66 23.41 -5.96
N GLN A 225 -3.64 23.39 -4.63
CA GLN A 225 -2.38 23.38 -3.87
C GLN A 225 -1.60 22.09 -4.13
N TYR A 226 -2.29 20.94 -4.19
CA TYR A 226 -1.67 19.65 -4.48
C TYR A 226 -0.97 19.65 -5.85
N ALA A 227 -1.60 20.23 -6.87
CA ALA A 227 -0.98 20.35 -8.19
C ALA A 227 0.28 21.22 -8.17
N HIS A 228 0.30 22.30 -7.37
CA HIS A 228 1.50 23.13 -7.18
C HIS A 228 2.61 22.34 -6.46
N ASP A 229 2.27 21.58 -5.42
CA ASP A 229 3.25 20.76 -4.71
C ASP A 229 3.81 19.63 -5.61
N THR A 230 2.97 19.06 -6.48
CA THR A 230 3.38 18.07 -7.48
C THR A 230 4.32 18.68 -8.53
N LEU A 231 4.09 19.93 -8.95
CA LEU A 231 5.01 20.66 -9.82
C LEU A 231 6.37 20.91 -9.15
N THR A 232 6.36 21.23 -7.85
CA THR A 232 7.59 21.34 -7.04
C THR A 232 8.35 20.01 -7.02
N LEU A 233 7.65 18.89 -6.80
CA LEU A 233 8.23 17.55 -6.88
C LEU A 233 8.82 17.26 -8.26
N TYR A 234 8.09 17.59 -9.33
CA TYR A 234 8.57 17.42 -10.71
C TYR A 234 9.91 18.13 -10.94
N HIS A 235 10.00 19.41 -10.60
CA HIS A 235 11.25 20.16 -10.76
C HIS A 235 12.38 19.63 -9.88
N MET A 236 12.07 19.18 -8.66
CA MET A 236 13.04 18.55 -7.77
C MET A 236 13.60 17.25 -8.36
N VAL A 237 12.75 16.35 -8.85
CA VAL A 237 13.17 15.08 -9.48
C VAL A 237 14.07 15.38 -10.69
N HIS A 238 13.67 16.28 -11.58
CA HIS A 238 14.48 16.64 -12.75
C HIS A 238 15.84 17.26 -12.39
N ARG A 239 15.91 18.00 -11.29
CA ARG A 239 17.15 18.59 -10.78
C ARG A 239 18.06 17.54 -10.14
N VAL A 240 17.53 16.72 -9.24
CA VAL A 240 18.31 15.73 -8.46
C VAL A 240 18.80 14.59 -9.35
N TYR A 241 17.99 14.14 -10.30
CA TYR A 241 18.31 13.05 -11.23
C TYR A 241 18.86 13.57 -12.57
N LYS A 242 19.46 14.77 -12.58
CA LYS A 242 20.12 15.30 -13.79
C LYS A 242 21.30 14.39 -14.16
N GLY A 243 21.31 13.92 -15.41
CA GLY A 243 22.34 13.00 -15.91
C GLY A 243 22.05 11.52 -15.67
N ILE A 244 20.99 11.17 -14.94
CA ILE A 244 20.48 9.80 -14.85
C ILE A 244 19.50 9.57 -16.01
N GLU A 245 19.74 8.49 -16.76
CA GLU A 245 19.01 8.14 -17.98
C GLU A 245 17.52 7.94 -17.68
N ARG A 246 17.17 6.95 -16.85
CA ARG A 246 15.81 6.72 -16.38
C ARG A 246 15.52 7.52 -15.12
N LYS A 247 14.66 8.53 -15.23
CA LYS A 247 14.19 9.30 -14.06
C LYS A 247 13.04 8.56 -13.39
N PRO A 248 12.92 8.65 -12.05
CA PRO A 248 11.77 8.11 -11.35
C PRO A 248 10.46 8.77 -11.81
N LEU A 249 9.40 7.98 -11.83
CA LEU A 249 8.04 8.43 -12.07
C LEU A 249 7.56 9.38 -10.97
N ILE A 250 6.68 10.31 -11.34
CA ILE A 250 5.96 11.18 -10.41
C ILE A 250 4.53 10.67 -10.30
N ILE A 251 4.15 10.30 -9.08
CA ILE A 251 2.90 9.60 -8.78
C ILE A 251 2.11 10.43 -7.75
N ALA A 252 0.81 10.61 -7.96
CA ALA A 252 -0.08 11.35 -7.07
C ALA A 252 -1.55 11.13 -7.48
N PRO A 253 -2.53 11.40 -6.59
CA PRO A 253 -2.39 11.88 -5.22
C PRO A 253 -2.39 10.80 -4.13
N GLY A 254 -2.46 9.52 -4.49
CA GLY A 254 -2.44 8.41 -3.54
C GLY A 254 -3.61 8.47 -2.55
N GLY A 255 -4.85 8.63 -3.04
CA GLY A 255 -6.01 8.74 -2.16
C GLY A 255 -7.32 8.32 -2.83
N PHE A 256 -8.43 8.45 -2.11
CA PHE A 256 -9.74 8.07 -2.64
C PHE A 256 -10.18 8.98 -3.79
N PHE A 257 -10.74 8.36 -4.83
CA PHE A 257 -11.22 9.06 -6.01
C PHE A 257 -12.40 9.99 -5.69
N ASP A 258 -12.19 11.28 -5.87
CA ASP A 258 -13.24 12.31 -5.90
C ASP A 258 -13.26 12.95 -7.30
N PRO A 259 -14.34 12.81 -8.10
CA PRO A 259 -14.35 13.27 -9.49
C PRO A 259 -14.00 14.75 -9.65
N SER A 260 -14.53 15.59 -8.77
CA SER A 260 -14.37 17.05 -8.85
C SER A 260 -12.95 17.47 -8.49
N TRP A 261 -12.35 16.81 -7.49
CA TRP A 261 -11.00 17.05 -7.03
C TRP A 261 -10.00 16.54 -8.07
N PHE A 262 -10.17 15.31 -8.56
CA PHE A 262 -9.27 14.69 -9.54
C PHE A 262 -9.29 15.45 -10.87
N MET A 263 -10.45 15.86 -11.37
CA MET A 263 -10.55 16.69 -12.59
C MET A 263 -9.76 18.00 -12.43
N LYS A 264 -9.96 18.70 -11.30
CA LYS A 264 -9.23 19.96 -11.02
C LYS A 264 -7.73 19.75 -10.90
N PHE A 265 -7.30 18.63 -10.31
CA PHE A 265 -5.90 18.26 -10.16
C PHE A 265 -5.26 17.95 -11.52
N LEU A 266 -5.85 17.03 -12.29
CA LEU A 266 -5.34 16.58 -13.59
C LEU A 266 -5.23 17.72 -14.61
N ASN A 267 -6.19 18.65 -14.62
CA ASN A 267 -6.13 19.84 -15.48
C ASN A 267 -4.92 20.75 -15.19
N LYS A 268 -4.28 20.60 -14.03
CA LYS A 268 -3.11 21.38 -13.62
C LYS A 268 -1.81 20.57 -13.61
N THR A 269 -1.87 19.25 -13.84
CA THR A 269 -0.70 18.34 -13.77
C THR A 269 -0.46 17.54 -15.04
N SER A 270 -1.10 17.90 -16.15
CA SER A 270 -1.02 17.16 -17.42
C SER A 270 0.40 16.94 -17.98
N LYS A 271 1.37 17.77 -17.58
CA LYS A 271 2.78 17.69 -17.99
C LYS A 271 3.74 17.21 -16.89
N THR A 272 3.25 17.03 -15.67
CA THR A 272 4.09 16.74 -14.49
C THR A 272 3.89 15.34 -13.95
N LEU A 273 2.75 14.72 -14.22
CA LEU A 273 2.35 13.45 -13.63
C LEU A 273 2.60 12.29 -14.60
N ASN A 274 3.25 11.24 -14.13
CA ASN A 274 3.40 10.00 -14.88
C ASN A 274 2.26 9.01 -14.60
N ALA A 275 1.82 8.92 -13.34
CA ALA A 275 0.70 8.08 -12.95
C ALA A 275 -0.25 8.82 -12.00
N VAL A 276 -1.54 8.74 -12.29
CA VAL A 276 -2.60 9.16 -11.37
C VAL A 276 -2.99 7.98 -10.49
N SER A 277 -2.63 8.05 -9.22
CA SER A 277 -2.86 6.98 -8.26
C SER A 277 -4.13 7.19 -7.44
N HIS A 278 -4.87 6.12 -7.18
CA HIS A 278 -5.95 6.12 -6.19
C HIS A 278 -5.92 4.88 -5.29
N HIS A 279 -6.72 4.92 -4.23
CA HIS A 279 -6.88 3.83 -3.28
C HIS A 279 -8.25 3.15 -3.41
N ILE A 280 -8.32 1.84 -3.20
CA ILE A 280 -9.55 1.05 -3.28
C ILE A 280 -9.73 0.14 -2.05
N TYR A 281 -10.81 0.39 -1.32
CA TYR A 281 -11.32 -0.45 -0.24
C TYR A 281 -12.81 -0.68 -0.45
N SER A 282 -13.15 -1.52 -1.44
CA SER A 282 -14.52 -1.67 -1.91
C SER A 282 -15.45 -2.41 -0.94
N LEU A 283 -14.92 -3.20 0.00
CA LEU A 283 -15.69 -4.03 0.93
C LEU A 283 -16.13 -3.30 2.20
N GLY A 284 -15.53 -2.15 2.51
CA GLY A 284 -15.85 -1.35 3.69
C GLY A 284 -14.86 -1.55 4.85
N SER A 285 -15.35 -1.42 6.09
CA SER A 285 -14.50 -1.46 7.29
C SER A 285 -14.14 -2.89 7.70
N GLY A 286 -12.93 -3.10 8.23
CA GLY A 286 -12.52 -4.36 8.87
C GLY A 286 -13.38 -4.80 10.07
N MET A 287 -14.21 -3.92 10.63
CA MET A 287 -15.17 -4.29 11.69
C MET A 287 -16.53 -4.73 11.17
N ASP A 288 -16.77 -4.68 9.86
CA ASP A 288 -18.08 -4.98 9.31
C ASP A 288 -18.36 -6.49 9.40
N GLY A 289 -19.38 -6.86 10.18
CA GLY A 289 -19.77 -8.26 10.35
C GLY A 289 -20.27 -8.94 9.07
N ASN A 290 -20.51 -8.19 8.00
CA ASN A 290 -21.00 -8.69 6.72
C ASN A 290 -19.91 -8.77 5.63
N LEU A 291 -18.61 -8.62 5.96
CA LEU A 291 -17.54 -8.67 4.95
C LEU A 291 -17.58 -9.96 4.11
N THR A 292 -17.73 -11.13 4.73
CA THR A 292 -17.82 -12.41 4.01
C THR A 292 -19.00 -12.43 3.03
N ALA A 293 -20.16 -11.89 3.42
CA ALA A 293 -21.33 -11.84 2.54
C ALA A 293 -21.09 -10.92 1.34
N ARG A 294 -20.41 -9.79 1.54
CA ARG A 294 -20.04 -8.85 0.46
C ARG A 294 -19.01 -9.44 -0.49
N ILE A 295 -18.02 -10.17 0.03
CA ILE A 295 -17.00 -10.85 -0.77
C ILE A 295 -17.64 -11.90 -1.71
N LEU A 296 -18.71 -12.55 -1.25
CA LEU A 296 -19.41 -13.59 -2.03
C LEU A 296 -20.56 -13.03 -2.89
N ASP A 297 -20.81 -11.72 -2.86
CA ASP A 297 -21.83 -11.07 -3.68
C ASP A 297 -21.20 -10.41 -4.93
N PRO A 298 -21.37 -11.00 -6.13
CA PRO A 298 -20.78 -10.45 -7.35
C PRO A 298 -21.31 -9.04 -7.67
N SER A 299 -22.56 -8.74 -7.33
CA SER A 299 -23.13 -7.41 -7.56
C SER A 299 -22.43 -6.35 -6.72
N TYR A 300 -22.00 -6.74 -5.52
CA TYR A 300 -21.24 -5.88 -4.63
C TYR A 300 -19.81 -5.67 -5.15
N LEU A 301 -19.14 -6.73 -5.64
CA LEU A 301 -17.80 -6.62 -6.23
C LEU A 301 -17.79 -5.71 -7.47
N ASP A 302 -18.84 -5.77 -8.30
CA ASP A 302 -18.99 -4.95 -9.50
C ASP A 302 -19.05 -3.43 -9.22
N GLU A 303 -19.32 -3.01 -7.99
CA GLU A 303 -19.30 -1.59 -7.62
C GLU A 303 -17.92 -0.96 -7.79
N ALA A 304 -16.83 -1.72 -7.58
CA ALA A 304 -15.47 -1.24 -7.80
C ALA A 304 -15.23 -0.83 -9.26
N ALA A 305 -15.81 -1.57 -10.22
CA ALA A 305 -15.70 -1.27 -11.65
C ALA A 305 -16.31 0.10 -12.01
N LYS A 306 -17.33 0.56 -11.28
CA LYS A 306 -17.91 1.90 -11.49
C LYS A 306 -16.92 3.01 -11.12
N ILE A 307 -16.08 2.80 -10.11
CA ILE A 307 -15.03 3.76 -9.73
C ILE A 307 -13.97 3.83 -10.83
N PHE A 308 -13.51 2.67 -11.34
CA PHE A 308 -12.53 2.61 -12.42
C PHE A 308 -13.04 3.31 -13.69
N LYS A 309 -14.26 3.03 -14.13
CA LYS A 309 -14.89 3.70 -15.29
C LYS A 309 -14.98 5.22 -15.13
N LYS A 310 -15.29 5.70 -13.91
CA LYS A 310 -15.36 7.14 -13.64
C LYS A 310 -13.97 7.78 -13.62
N LEU A 311 -12.95 7.12 -13.08
CA LEU A 311 -11.58 7.61 -13.16
C LEU A 311 -11.11 7.66 -14.62
N GLU A 312 -11.30 6.58 -15.37
CA GLU A 312 -10.99 6.51 -16.80
C GLU A 312 -11.65 7.66 -17.57
N SER A 313 -12.97 7.85 -17.38
CA SER A 313 -13.70 8.96 -18.01
C SER A 313 -13.14 10.33 -17.61
N THR A 314 -12.71 10.49 -16.36
CA THR A 314 -12.12 11.74 -15.85
C THR A 314 -10.75 12.00 -16.48
N ILE A 315 -9.92 10.98 -16.64
CA ILE A 315 -8.61 11.08 -17.30
C ILE A 315 -8.80 11.41 -18.77
N ASN A 316 -9.69 10.69 -19.48
CA ASN A 316 -9.98 10.89 -20.89
C ASN A 316 -10.58 12.28 -21.18
N ALA A 317 -11.33 12.86 -20.24
CA ALA A 317 -11.84 14.22 -20.34
C ALA A 317 -10.82 15.30 -19.94
N SER A 318 -9.64 14.92 -19.44
CA SER A 318 -8.54 15.82 -19.11
C SER A 318 -7.49 15.85 -20.24
N SER A 319 -6.50 16.74 -20.14
CA SER A 319 -5.32 16.74 -21.03
C SER A 319 -4.17 15.87 -20.52
N SER A 320 -4.39 15.09 -19.46
CA SER A 320 -3.36 14.26 -18.85
C SER A 320 -3.05 13.03 -19.69
N SER A 321 -1.76 12.71 -19.80
CA SER A 321 -1.26 11.44 -20.37
C SER A 321 -0.88 10.42 -19.29
N ALA A 322 -1.16 10.74 -18.02
CA ALA A 322 -0.81 9.89 -16.90
C ALA A 322 -1.58 8.56 -16.93
N SER A 323 -0.88 7.47 -16.61
CA SER A 323 -1.50 6.15 -16.46
C SER A 323 -2.32 6.08 -15.17
N ALA A 324 -3.44 5.36 -15.17
CA ALA A 324 -4.27 5.15 -13.97
C ALA A 324 -3.71 3.99 -13.12
N TRP A 325 -3.39 4.24 -11.86
CA TRP A 325 -2.84 3.24 -10.94
C TRP A 325 -3.74 3.07 -9.72
N VAL A 326 -3.92 1.82 -9.29
CA VAL A 326 -4.35 1.50 -7.93
C VAL A 326 -3.07 1.34 -7.11
N SER A 327 -2.66 2.36 -6.37
CA SER A 327 -1.40 2.31 -5.59
C SER A 327 -1.57 1.67 -4.21
N GLU A 328 -2.81 1.59 -3.71
CA GLU A 328 -3.14 0.93 -2.46
C GLU A 328 -4.53 0.28 -2.57
N ALA A 329 -4.61 -0.99 -2.19
CA ALA A 329 -5.87 -1.70 -2.08
C ALA A 329 -5.76 -2.82 -1.05
N GLY A 330 -6.88 -3.14 -0.40
CA GLY A 330 -6.93 -4.22 0.59
C GLY A 330 -8.33 -4.75 0.86
N GLY A 331 -9.31 -4.40 0.01
CA GLY A 331 -10.72 -4.79 0.13
C GLY A 331 -11.42 -4.09 1.29
N ALA A 332 -10.99 -4.39 2.52
CA ALA A 332 -11.47 -3.78 3.75
C ALA A 332 -10.42 -2.86 4.39
N TYR A 333 -10.80 -1.62 4.73
CA TYR A 333 -9.91 -0.66 5.38
C TYR A 333 -9.77 -0.93 6.89
N ASN A 334 -8.87 -0.20 7.57
CA ASN A 334 -8.52 -0.38 8.99
C ASN A 334 -7.96 -1.78 9.30
N SER A 335 -6.92 -2.19 8.59
CA SER A 335 -6.17 -3.44 8.79
C SER A 335 -6.95 -4.72 8.46
N GLY A 336 -8.10 -4.60 7.79
CA GLY A 336 -8.95 -5.73 7.42
C GLY A 336 -9.60 -6.41 8.63
N GLN A 337 -10.04 -7.65 8.44
CA GLN A 337 -10.71 -8.46 9.46
C GLN A 337 -10.02 -9.82 9.59
N ASN A 338 -9.50 -10.11 10.78
CA ASN A 338 -8.90 -11.40 11.07
C ASN A 338 -9.92 -12.53 10.85
N LEU A 339 -9.46 -13.64 10.27
CA LEU A 339 -10.25 -14.80 9.82
C LEU A 339 -11.16 -14.53 8.61
N VAL A 340 -11.08 -13.34 8.01
CA VAL A 340 -11.78 -13.01 6.76
C VAL A 340 -10.79 -12.54 5.72
N THR A 341 -10.15 -11.36 5.88
CA THR A 341 -9.25 -10.77 4.88
C THR A 341 -7.88 -11.45 4.81
N ASN A 342 -7.59 -12.37 5.73
CA ASN A 342 -6.43 -13.27 5.70
C ASN A 342 -6.82 -14.74 5.54
N ALA A 343 -8.06 -15.02 5.12
CA ALA A 343 -8.58 -16.36 4.88
C ALA A 343 -8.85 -16.60 3.38
N PHE A 344 -9.05 -17.86 3.01
CA PHE A 344 -9.27 -18.25 1.60
C PHE A 344 -10.44 -17.52 0.94
N VAL A 345 -11.50 -17.21 1.69
CA VAL A 345 -12.67 -16.49 1.15
C VAL A 345 -12.28 -15.13 0.56
N PHE A 346 -11.22 -14.50 1.06
CA PHE A 346 -10.77 -13.22 0.53
C PHE A 346 -10.25 -13.29 -0.91
N SER A 347 -9.87 -14.48 -1.40
CA SER A 347 -9.41 -14.65 -2.79
C SER A 347 -10.48 -14.40 -3.87
N PHE A 348 -11.75 -14.28 -3.49
CA PHE A 348 -12.84 -13.90 -4.39
C PHE A 348 -12.89 -12.38 -4.66
N TRP A 349 -12.37 -11.56 -3.75
CA TRP A 349 -12.13 -10.14 -3.98
C TRP A 349 -10.78 -9.95 -4.68
#